data_AF-A0A7X3G5I8-F1
#
_entry.id   AF-A0A7X3G5I8-F1
#
_cell.length_a   1.000
_cell.length_b   1.000
_cell.length_c   1.000
_cell.angle_alpha   90.00
_cell.angle_beta   90.00
_cell.angle_gamma   90.00
#
_symmetry.space_group_name_H-M   'P 1'
#
loop_
_entity.id
_entity.type
_entity.pdbx_description
1 polymer ?
#
loop_
_entity_poly.entity_id
_entity_poly.type
_entity_poly.pdbx_seq_one_letter_code
_entity_poly.pdbx_strand_id
1 'polypeptide(L)'
;MAEDPFHRVRDAPLFIVPRTLDALRTFRNGPGLDADLARVADGLIAGVAAHPTKFWVLKQFQPVLEDARDAPAATRERVAAGLRQFMDILGIEDSDGLPAFYLGLYS
;
A
#
# COMPACT_ATOMS: atom_id res chain seq x y z
N MET A 1 5.52 -4.47 24.72
CA MET A 1 5.66 -4.66 23.26
C MET A 1 4.46 -4.00 22.61
N ALA A 2 4.66 -3.13 21.62
CA ALA A 2 3.56 -2.70 20.77
C ALA A 2 3.03 -3.94 20.03
N GLU A 3 1.71 -4.09 19.96
CA GLU A 3 1.05 -5.18 19.25
C GLU A 3 1.40 -5.08 17.75
N ASP A 4 1.85 -6.18 17.12
CA ASP A 4 2.14 -6.20 15.68
C ASP A 4 0.82 -6.05 14.91
N PRO A 5 0.56 -4.95 14.19
CA PRO A 5 -0.73 -4.73 13.55
C PRO A 5 -1.02 -5.76 12.44
N PHE A 6 0.00 -6.48 11.94
CA PHE A 6 -0.18 -7.51 10.93
C PHE A 6 -0.79 -8.82 11.47
N HIS A 7 -0.86 -9.04 12.78
CA HIS A 7 -1.48 -10.27 13.31
C HIS A 7 -2.97 -10.38 12.99
N ARG A 8 -3.64 -9.26 12.66
CA ARG A 8 -5.06 -9.20 12.28
C ARG A 8 -5.29 -9.35 10.79
N VAL A 9 -4.23 -9.28 9.98
CA VAL A 9 -4.34 -9.31 8.53
C VAL A 9 -4.77 -10.70 8.09
N ARG A 10 -5.90 -10.77 7.39
CA ARG A 10 -6.35 -11.99 6.75
C ARG A 10 -5.71 -12.06 5.38
N ASP A 11 -4.69 -12.91 5.25
CA ASP A 11 -4.02 -13.07 3.97
C ASP A 11 -4.98 -13.67 2.93
N ALA A 12 -4.88 -13.16 1.70
CA ALA A 12 -5.71 -13.56 0.59
C ALA A 12 -4.86 -13.60 -0.68
N PRO A 13 -4.98 -14.64 -1.52
CA PRO A 13 -4.29 -14.69 -2.80
C PRO A 13 -4.83 -13.60 -3.74
N LEU A 14 -3.95 -13.03 -4.55
CA LEU A 14 -4.25 -12.02 -5.54
C LEU A 14 -4.13 -12.62 -6.95
N PHE A 15 -4.97 -12.18 -7.87
CA PHE A 15 -4.88 -12.58 -9.27
C PHE A 15 -4.14 -11.51 -10.09
N ILE A 16 -2.83 -11.69 -10.23
CA ILE A 16 -1.98 -10.75 -10.95
C ILE A 16 -1.96 -11.09 -12.44
N VAL A 17 -2.49 -10.17 -13.25
CA VAL A 17 -2.52 -10.26 -14.71
C VAL A 17 -1.66 -9.15 -15.32
N PRO A 18 -1.24 -9.25 -16.59
CA PRO A 18 -0.41 -8.23 -17.24
C PRO A 18 -0.96 -6.81 -17.08
N ARG A 19 -2.27 -6.60 -17.24
CA ARG A 19 -2.93 -5.30 -17.04
C ARG A 19 -2.75 -4.71 -15.64
N THR A 20 -2.60 -5.55 -14.62
CA THR A 20 -2.36 -5.11 -13.24
C THR A 20 -0.96 -4.49 -13.13
N LEU A 21 0.04 -5.15 -13.70
CA LEU A 21 1.42 -4.62 -13.74
C LEU A 21 1.50 -3.35 -14.59
N ASP A 22 0.77 -3.28 -15.69
CA ASP A 22 0.71 -2.08 -16.52
C ASP A 22 0.07 -0.91 -15.76
N ALA A 23 -1.01 -1.13 -15.02
CA ALA A 23 -1.62 -0.11 -14.16
C ALA A 23 -0.66 0.37 -13.06
N LEU A 24 0.11 -0.52 -12.43
CA LEU A 24 1.15 -0.13 -11.47
C LEU A 24 2.25 0.71 -12.12
N ARG A 25 2.68 0.36 -13.34
CA ARG A 25 3.66 1.16 -14.10
C ARG A 25 3.10 2.53 -14.51
N THR A 26 1.84 2.59 -14.90
CA THR A 26 1.16 3.86 -15.20
C THR A 26 1.11 4.74 -13.95
N PHE A 27 0.74 4.19 -12.80
CA PHE A 27 0.78 4.91 -11.52
C PHE A 27 2.20 5.41 -11.23
N ARG A 28 3.21 4.54 -11.34
CA ARG A 28 4.62 4.84 -11.08
C ARG A 28 5.19 5.98 -11.93
N ASN A 29 4.68 6.12 -13.16
CA ASN A 29 5.10 7.14 -14.12
C ASN A 29 4.16 8.36 -14.14
N GLY A 30 3.19 8.42 -13.23
CA GLY A 30 2.24 9.53 -13.12
C GLY A 30 2.92 10.84 -12.70
N PRO A 31 2.40 11.99 -13.15
CA PRO A 31 2.94 13.29 -12.77
C PRO A 31 2.77 13.56 -11.27
N GLY A 32 3.80 14.16 -10.66
CA GLY A 32 3.74 14.57 -9.25
C GLY A 32 3.77 13.43 -8.24
N LEU A 33 4.27 12.25 -8.62
CA LEU A 33 4.38 11.11 -7.72
C LEU A 33 5.38 11.39 -6.59
N ASP A 34 4.90 11.18 -5.36
CA ASP A 34 5.67 11.29 -4.13
C ASP A 34 6.72 10.16 -4.03
N ALA A 35 7.90 10.46 -3.44
CA ALA A 35 9.01 9.51 -3.36
C ALA A 35 8.66 8.24 -2.57
N ASP A 36 7.79 8.34 -1.56
CA ASP A 36 7.40 7.18 -0.76
C ASP A 36 6.44 6.26 -1.54
N LEU A 37 5.50 6.85 -2.27
CA LEU A 37 4.61 6.09 -3.15
C LEU A 37 5.36 5.49 -4.34
N ALA A 38 6.40 6.17 -4.86
CA ALA A 38 7.27 5.62 -5.89
C ALA A 38 8.01 4.36 -5.39
N ARG A 39 8.53 4.38 -4.16
CA ARG A 39 9.20 3.22 -3.53
C ARG A 39 8.26 2.03 -3.41
N VAL A 40 7.02 2.25 -2.96
CA VAL A 40 6.00 1.19 -2.88
C VAL A 40 5.70 0.64 -4.27
N ALA A 41 5.45 1.50 -5.26
CA ALA A 41 5.18 1.06 -6.63
C ALA A 41 6.33 0.22 -7.22
N ASP A 42 7.59 0.63 -7.03
CA ASP A 42 8.76 -0.10 -7.50
C ASP A 42 8.84 -1.49 -6.86
N GLY A 43 8.59 -1.59 -5.54
CA GLY A 43 8.51 -2.86 -4.83
C GLY A 43 7.39 -3.78 -5.35
N LEU A 44 6.18 -3.23 -5.55
CA LEU A 44 5.05 -3.98 -6.08
C LEU A 44 5.30 -4.49 -7.50
N ILE A 45 5.82 -3.64 -8.40
CA ILE A 45 6.13 -4.01 -9.79
C ILE A 45 7.14 -5.15 -9.84
N ALA A 46 8.15 -5.13 -8.96
CA ALA A 46 9.19 -6.14 -8.93
C ALA A 46 8.73 -7.48 -8.31
N GLY A 47 7.88 -7.44 -7.28
CA GLY A 47 7.64 -8.60 -6.44
C GLY A 47 6.24 -9.21 -6.49
N VAL A 48 5.20 -8.46 -6.87
CA VAL A 48 3.80 -8.91 -6.67
C VAL A 48 3.44 -10.14 -7.51
N ALA A 49 4.06 -10.32 -8.68
CA ALA A 49 3.84 -11.50 -9.50
C ALA A 49 4.44 -12.78 -8.88
N ALA A 50 5.53 -12.66 -8.12
CA ALA A 50 6.17 -13.77 -7.41
C ALA A 50 5.52 -14.05 -6.05
N HIS A 51 4.92 -13.01 -5.44
CA HIS A 51 4.28 -13.07 -4.13
C HIS A 51 2.89 -12.45 -4.17
N PRO A 52 1.93 -13.06 -4.89
CA PRO A 52 0.61 -12.47 -5.12
C PRO A 52 -0.30 -12.70 -3.91
N THR A 53 0.03 -12.12 -2.76
CA THR A 53 -0.81 -12.19 -1.56
C THR A 53 -1.02 -10.82 -0.94
N LYS A 54 -2.22 -10.61 -0.37
CA LYS A 54 -2.58 -9.37 0.32
C LYS A 54 -1.57 -9.05 1.43
N PHE A 55 -1.16 -10.04 2.21
CA PHE A 55 -0.18 -9.85 3.28
C PHE A 55 1.14 -9.31 2.75
N TRP A 56 1.66 -9.89 1.66
CA TRP A 56 2.91 -9.44 1.07
C TRP A 56 2.82 -8.00 0.56
N VAL A 57 1.70 -7.64 -0.08
CA VAL A 57 1.41 -6.28 -0.53
C VAL A 57 1.35 -5.30 0.64
N LEU A 58 0.58 -5.62 1.68
CA LEU A 58 0.46 -4.76 2.86
C LEU A 58 1.80 -4.58 3.59
N LYS A 59 2.68 -5.58 3.55
CA LYS A 59 4.05 -5.45 4.06
C LYS A 59 4.88 -4.43 3.27
N GLN A 60 4.63 -4.24 1.98
CA GLN A 60 5.28 -3.18 1.21
C GLN A 60 4.82 -1.78 1.65
N PHE A 61 3.62 -1.66 2.24
CA PHE A 61 3.09 -0.38 2.71
C PHE A 61 3.64 0.02 4.08
N GLN A 62 4.14 -0.94 4.85
CA GLN A 62 4.56 -0.71 6.24
C GLN A 62 5.58 0.42 6.40
N PRO A 63 6.68 0.50 5.62
CA PRO A 63 7.68 1.56 5.81
C PRO A 63 7.10 2.96 5.60
N VAL A 64 6.31 3.16 4.54
CA VAL A 64 5.70 4.47 4.27
C VAL A 64 4.63 4.83 5.32
N LEU A 65 3.91 3.84 5.85
CA LEU A 65 2.95 4.07 6.93
C LEU A 65 3.65 4.45 8.24
N GLU A 66 4.81 3.87 8.52
CA GLU A 66 5.65 4.23 9.66
C GLU A 66 6.22 5.65 9.52
N ASP A 67 6.75 6.00 8.34
CA ASP A 67 7.28 7.33 8.05
C ASP A 67 6.19 8.41 8.12
N ALA A 68 4.98 8.09 7.63
CA ALA A 68 3.86 9.03 7.59
C ALA A 68 3.18 9.25 8.95
N ARG A 69 3.39 8.37 9.94
CA ARG A 69 2.70 8.40 11.24
C ARG A 69 2.78 9.76 11.93
N ASP A 70 3.97 10.33 11.99
CA ASP A 70 4.24 11.61 12.65
C ASP A 70 4.31 12.79 11.66
N ALA A 71 3.94 12.55 10.40
CA ALA A 71 3.96 13.56 9.35
C ALA A 71 2.74 14.51 9.41
N PRO A 72 2.82 15.69 8.77
CA PRO A 72 1.67 16.59 8.62
C PRO A 72 0.45 15.90 8.03
N ALA A 73 -0.76 16.34 8.39
CA ALA A 73 -2.01 15.74 7.94
C ALA A 73 -2.10 15.61 6.40
N ALA A 74 -1.66 16.63 5.67
CA ALA A 74 -1.63 16.61 4.20
C ALA A 74 -0.75 15.47 3.63
N THR A 75 0.34 15.11 4.32
CA THR A 75 1.19 13.97 3.91
C THR A 75 0.49 12.65 4.22
N ARG A 76 -0.11 12.51 5.42
CA ARG A 76 -0.88 11.32 5.80
C ARG A 76 -2.04 11.04 4.84
N GLU A 77 -2.78 12.08 4.46
CA GLU A 77 -3.88 11.99 3.50
C GLU A 77 -3.38 11.58 2.10
N ARG A 78 -2.29 12.17 1.62
CA ARG A 78 -1.69 11.82 0.33
C ARG A 78 -1.23 10.36 0.30
N VAL A 79 -0.53 9.92 1.34
CA VAL A 79 -0.08 8.52 1.49
C VAL A 79 -1.28 7.59 1.51
N ALA A 80 -2.30 7.88 2.34
CA ALA A 80 -3.50 7.06 2.43
C ALA A 80 -4.23 6.94 1.08
N ALA A 81 -4.35 8.05 0.34
CA ALA A 81 -4.96 8.05 -0.99
C ALA A 81 -4.15 7.21 -1.99
N GLY A 82 -2.82 7.36 -2.01
CA GLY A 82 -1.96 6.56 -2.89
C GLY A 82 -2.01 5.07 -2.57
N LEU A 83 -1.97 4.70 -1.29
CA LEU A 83 -2.11 3.30 -0.86
C LEU A 83 -3.47 2.71 -1.24
N ARG A 84 -4.55 3.50 -1.15
CA ARG A 84 -5.88 3.08 -1.62
C ARG A 84 -5.88 2.80 -3.12
N GLN A 85 -5.25 3.65 -3.92
CA GLN A 85 -5.13 3.41 -5.36
C GLN A 85 -4.34 2.13 -5.69
N PHE A 86 -3.29 1.80 -4.94
CA PHE A 86 -2.61 0.51 -5.10
C PHE A 86 -3.52 -0.68 -4.79
N MET A 87 -4.30 -0.59 -3.71
CA MET A 87 -5.27 -1.62 -3.37
C MET A 87 -6.33 -1.80 -4.46
N ASP A 88 -6.85 -0.70 -5.01
CA ASP A 88 -7.81 -0.74 -6.12
C ASP A 88 -7.21 -1.42 -7.37
N ILE A 89 -5.96 -1.10 -7.72
CA ILE A 89 -5.24 -1.73 -8.86
C ILE A 89 -5.06 -3.24 -8.63
N LEU A 90 -4.77 -3.64 -7.38
CA LEU A 90 -4.49 -5.01 -7.00
C LEU A 90 -5.74 -5.83 -6.65
N GLY A 91 -6.92 -5.20 -6.64
CA GLY A 91 -8.19 -5.84 -6.27
C GLY A 91 -8.27 -6.19 -4.78
N ILE A 92 -7.63 -5.40 -3.91
CA ILE A 92 -7.71 -5.55 -2.45
C ILE A 92 -8.84 -4.67 -1.94
N GLU A 93 -9.92 -5.29 -1.47
CA GLU A 93 -11.12 -4.55 -1.00
C GLU A 93 -10.96 -3.97 0.41
N ASP A 94 -10.15 -4.62 1.26
CA ASP A 94 -9.91 -4.21 2.63
C ASP A 94 -8.47 -4.48 3.05
N SER A 95 -7.93 -3.60 3.88
CA SER A 95 -6.59 -3.65 4.47
C SER A 95 -6.57 -4.13 5.91
N ASP A 96 -7.70 -4.62 6.43
CA ASP A 96 -7.90 -5.04 7.82
C ASP A 96 -7.57 -3.91 8.82
N GLY A 97 -7.86 -2.66 8.43
CA GLY A 97 -7.63 -1.47 9.25
C GLY A 97 -6.16 -1.05 9.38
N LEU A 98 -5.23 -1.58 8.57
CA LEU A 98 -3.80 -1.25 8.70
C LEU A 98 -3.49 0.25 8.52
N PRO A 99 -3.96 0.96 7.46
CA PRO A 99 -3.71 2.39 7.32
C PRO A 99 -4.35 3.22 8.44
N ALA A 100 -5.50 2.76 8.94
CA ALA A 100 -6.20 3.36 10.07
C ALA A 100 -5.31 3.40 11.31
N PHE A 101 -4.69 2.26 11.62
CA PHE A 101 -3.85 2.05 12.78
C PHE A 101 -2.62 2.97 12.77
N TYR A 102 -1.95 3.10 11.62
CA TYR A 102 -0.74 3.92 11.51
C TYR A 102 -1.02 5.42 11.42
N LEU A 103 -2.04 5.82 10.65
CA LEU A 103 -2.24 7.23 10.31
C LEU A 103 -3.23 7.94 11.22
N GLY A 104 -3.97 7.19 12.05
CA GLY A 104 -5.05 7.72 12.88
C GLY A 104 -6.20 8.33 12.06
N LEU A 105 -6.33 7.91 10.79
CA LEU A 105 -7.32 8.44 9.85
C LEU A 105 -8.69 7.77 10.08
N TYR A 106 -9.25 7.94 11.28
CA TYR A 106 -10.68 7.80 11.56
C TYR A 106 -11.08 8.91 12.53
N SER A 107 -11.85 9.86 12.01
CA SER A 107 -12.84 10.66 12.73
C SER A 107 -14.21 10.34 12.16
#